data_AF-A0A961FM32-F1
#
_entry.id   AF-A0A961FM32-F1
#
_cell.length_a   1.000
_cell.length_b   1.000
_cell.length_c   1.000
_cell.angle_alpha   90.00
_cell.angle_beta   90.00
_cell.angle_gamma   90.00
#
_symmetry.space_group_name_H-M   'P 1'
#
loop_
_entity.id
_entity.type
_entity.pdbx_description
1 polymer ?
#
loop_
_entity_poly.entity_id
_entity_poly.type
_entity_poly.pdbx_seq_one_letter_code
_entity_poly.pdbx_strand_id
1 'polypeptide(L)'
;MQDLAWVRWLFTDLTRELSQLSLTPAAKTDPPWVSSQLWRSYVMQQFRPRIGPVLRHAWLAAEKGHTRGLRRLSEQLASQERPLAEKKASIAAAGILLRTTRTALHQGPLGKLRAAIQANACPAEWPIVWATLGSIYQLGLANVVGEFLRLEWHFLTRQMPIKPSPARGEFSIAHLVREALEPLALQ
;
A
#
# COMPACT_ATOMS: atom_id res chain seq x y z
N MET A 1 -5.19 11.09 19.52
CA MET A 1 -5.10 9.77 18.86
C MET A 1 -6.22 9.74 17.82
N GLN A 2 -5.91 9.95 16.53
CA GLN A 2 -6.93 9.89 15.47
C GLN A 2 -7.53 8.48 15.45
N ASP A 3 -8.86 8.39 15.41
CA ASP A 3 -9.54 7.11 15.30
C ASP A 3 -9.29 6.49 13.91
N LEU A 4 -8.64 5.32 13.89
CA LEU A 4 -8.35 4.54 12.68
C LEU A 4 -9.53 3.64 12.28
N ALA A 5 -10.73 3.83 12.84
CA ALA A 5 -11.94 3.11 12.46
C ALA A 5 -12.23 3.19 10.96
N TRP A 6 -12.02 4.35 10.32
CA TRP A 6 -12.24 4.51 8.89
C TRP A 6 -11.24 3.69 8.04
N VAL A 7 -9.99 3.52 8.50
CA VAL A 7 -9.00 2.67 7.83
C VAL A 7 -9.44 1.21 7.87
N ARG A 8 -9.91 0.75 9.04
CA ARG A 8 -10.44 -0.60 9.21
C ARG A 8 -11.66 -0.84 8.32
N TRP A 9 -12.55 0.15 8.23
CA TRP A 9 -13.69 0.10 7.31
C TRP A 9 -13.24 -0.05 5.85
N LEU A 10 -12.31 0.79 5.36
CA LEU A 10 -11.78 0.68 4.00
C LEU A 10 -11.13 -0.69 3.74
N PHE A 11 -10.36 -1.20 4.70
CA PHE A 11 -9.68 -2.48 4.56
C PHE A 11 -10.64 -3.68 4.62
N THR A 12 -11.84 -3.52 5.18
CA THR A 12 -12.86 -4.56 5.17
C THR A 12 -13.28 -4.91 3.75
N ASP A 13 -13.51 -3.91 2.90
CA ASP A 13 -13.86 -4.17 1.49
C ASP A 13 -12.71 -4.85 0.74
N LEU A 14 -11.47 -4.42 0.96
CA LEU A 14 -10.29 -5.03 0.34
C LEU A 14 -10.12 -6.49 0.74
N THR A 15 -10.19 -6.77 2.04
CA THR A 15 -9.98 -8.13 2.58
C THR A 15 -11.09 -9.09 2.17
N ARG A 16 -12.31 -8.59 1.94
CA ARG A 16 -13.44 -9.35 1.42
C ARG A 16 -13.30 -9.66 -0.07
N GLU A 17 -12.91 -8.68 -0.88
CA GLU A 17 -12.95 -8.80 -2.34
C GLU A 17 -11.65 -9.36 -2.95
N LEU A 18 -10.52 -9.24 -2.24
CA LEU A 18 -9.22 -9.66 -2.76
C LEU A 18 -8.72 -10.94 -2.11
N SER A 19 -7.98 -11.73 -2.88
CA SER A 19 -7.28 -12.89 -2.36
C SER A 19 -5.86 -12.56 -1.86
N GLN A 20 -5.26 -11.51 -2.39
CA GLN A 20 -3.89 -11.07 -2.11
C GLN A 20 -3.69 -9.61 -2.54
N LEU A 21 -2.60 -9.01 -2.08
CA LEU A 21 -2.05 -7.75 -2.61
C LEU A 21 -0.73 -8.05 -3.33
N SER A 22 0.40 -7.72 -2.71
CA SER A 22 1.72 -7.92 -3.31
C SER A 22 2.27 -9.32 -3.05
N LEU A 23 1.94 -9.89 -1.89
CA LEU A 23 2.39 -11.21 -1.45
C LEU A 23 1.37 -12.30 -1.76
N THR A 24 1.86 -13.42 -2.31
CA THR A 24 1.08 -14.66 -2.35
C THR A 24 0.82 -15.14 -0.91
N PRO A 25 -0.43 -15.47 -0.53
CA PRO A 25 -0.74 -15.95 0.80
C PRO A 25 0.00 -17.25 1.12
N ALA A 26 0.49 -17.38 2.35
CA ALA A 26 0.97 -18.66 2.87
C ALA A 26 -0.22 -19.61 3.03
N ALA A 27 -0.04 -20.87 2.63
CA ALA A 27 -1.06 -21.89 2.72
C ALA A 27 -1.32 -22.28 4.18
N LYS A 28 -2.51 -22.82 4.44
CA LYS A 28 -2.90 -23.31 5.78
C LYS A 28 -1.97 -24.40 6.31
N THR A 29 -1.38 -25.18 5.40
CA THR A 29 -0.45 -26.28 5.68
C THR A 29 1.00 -25.84 5.80
N ASP A 30 1.31 -24.58 5.47
CA ASP A 30 2.68 -24.11 5.50
C ASP A 30 3.19 -23.97 6.94
N PRO A 31 4.44 -24.38 7.22
CA PRO A 31 5.07 -24.10 8.49
C PRO A 31 5.15 -22.59 8.80
N PRO A 32 5.09 -22.16 10.08
CA PRO A 32 5.15 -20.75 10.46
C PRO A 32 6.36 -19.96 9.96
N TRP A 33 7.49 -20.62 9.68
CA TRP A 33 8.68 -19.95 9.17
C TRP A 33 8.56 -19.52 7.70
N VAL A 34 7.64 -20.12 6.92
CA VAL A 34 7.40 -19.78 5.51
C VAL A 34 6.96 -18.33 5.37
N SER A 35 5.99 -17.89 6.18
CA SER A 35 5.53 -16.49 6.18
C SER A 35 6.65 -15.52 6.56
N SER A 36 7.56 -15.94 7.46
CA SER A 36 8.71 -15.11 7.84
C SER A 36 9.70 -14.96 6.69
N GLN A 37 9.95 -16.02 5.91
CA GLN A 37 10.81 -15.95 4.73
C GLN A 37 10.17 -15.12 3.60
N LEU A 38 8.90 -15.36 3.29
CA LEU A 38 8.16 -14.61 2.28
C LEU A 38 8.13 -13.11 2.61
N TRP A 39 7.93 -12.78 3.88
CA TRP A 39 7.97 -11.39 4.34
C TRP A 39 9.35 -10.75 4.17
N ARG A 40 10.42 -11.45 4.56
CA ARG A 40 11.80 -10.94 4.36
C ARG A 40 12.10 -10.72 2.89
N SER A 41 11.76 -11.66 2.03
CA SER A 41 11.93 -11.53 0.57
C SER A 41 11.15 -10.34 0.02
N TYR A 42 9.88 -10.18 0.41
CA TYR A 42 9.09 -9.02 0.04
C TYR A 42 9.71 -7.71 0.49
N VAL A 43 10.17 -7.64 1.75
CA VAL A 43 10.80 -6.44 2.29
C VAL A 43 12.02 -6.04 1.46
N MET A 44 12.91 -7.00 1.18
CA MET A 44 14.16 -6.75 0.46
C MET A 44 13.97 -6.47 -1.02
N GLN A 45 13.06 -7.19 -1.68
CA GLN A 45 12.92 -7.16 -3.14
C GLN A 45 11.87 -6.15 -3.61
N GLN A 46 10.90 -5.81 -2.76
CA GLN A 46 9.76 -4.97 -3.15
C GLN A 46 9.60 -3.75 -2.25
N PHE A 47 9.54 -3.93 -0.93
CA PHE A 47 9.21 -2.81 -0.05
C PHE A 47 10.31 -1.74 -0.04
N ARG A 48 11.52 -2.10 0.38
CA ARG A 48 12.66 -1.17 0.49
C ARG A 48 13.01 -0.50 -0.84
N PRO A 49 13.24 -1.23 -1.95
CA PRO A 49 13.72 -0.61 -3.18
C PRO A 49 12.63 0.15 -3.95
N ARG A 50 11.33 -0.12 -3.68
CA ARG A 50 10.24 0.32 -4.56
C ARG A 50 9.02 0.85 -3.81
N ILE A 51 8.33 0.02 -3.04
CA ILE A 51 7.02 0.39 -2.48
C ILE A 51 7.12 1.46 -1.40
N GLY A 52 8.09 1.36 -0.49
CA GLY A 52 8.34 2.34 0.57
C GLY A 52 8.60 3.75 0.02
N PRO A 53 9.57 3.92 -0.90
CA PRO A 53 9.80 5.19 -1.59
C PRO A 53 8.55 5.71 -2.31
N VAL A 54 7.79 4.85 -3.00
CA VAL A 54 6.55 5.28 -3.69
C VAL A 54 5.49 5.77 -2.70
N LEU A 55 5.24 5.04 -1.60
CA LEU A 55 4.29 5.45 -0.56
C LEU A 55 4.63 6.83 -0.03
N ARG A 56 5.90 7.07 0.29
CA ARG A 56 6.39 8.37 0.76
C ARG A 56 6.20 9.47 -0.27
N HIS A 57 6.69 9.26 -1.50
CA HIS A 57 6.62 10.28 -2.54
C HIS A 57 5.17 10.59 -2.92
N ALA A 58 4.29 9.60 -2.96
CA ALA A 58 2.88 9.80 -3.21
C ALA A 58 2.21 10.58 -2.07
N TRP A 59 2.51 10.26 -0.80
CA TRP A 59 1.97 10.98 0.34
C TRP A 59 2.40 12.46 0.32
N LEU A 60 3.69 12.75 0.11
CA LEU A 60 4.21 14.12 0.02
C LEU A 60 3.65 14.88 -1.19
N ALA A 61 3.50 14.21 -2.33
CA ALA A 61 2.91 14.83 -3.52
C ALA A 61 1.43 15.15 -3.31
N ALA A 62 0.69 14.28 -2.62
CA ALA A 62 -0.70 14.53 -2.25
C ALA A 62 -0.81 15.71 -1.26
N GLU A 63 0.02 15.73 -0.22
CA GLU A 63 0.04 16.80 0.79
C GLU A 63 0.26 18.18 0.13
N LYS A 64 1.17 18.25 -0.84
CA LYS A 64 1.48 19.48 -1.60
C LYS A 64 0.52 19.78 -2.75
N GLY A 65 -0.49 18.95 -2.98
CA GLY A 65 -1.41 19.10 -4.12
C GLY A 65 -0.78 18.87 -5.50
N HIS A 66 0.38 18.22 -5.57
CA HIS A 66 1.17 17.97 -6.79
C HIS A 66 0.61 16.80 -7.61
N THR A 67 -0.56 16.97 -8.21
CA THR A 67 -1.23 15.90 -8.99
C THR A 67 -0.40 15.39 -10.17
N ARG A 68 0.39 16.24 -10.83
CA ARG A 68 1.31 15.80 -11.90
C ARG A 68 2.34 14.79 -11.38
N GLY A 69 2.85 15.00 -10.16
CA GLY A 69 3.76 14.08 -9.50
C GLY A 69 3.11 12.73 -9.19
N LEU A 70 1.86 12.73 -8.72
CA LEU A 70 1.10 11.49 -8.46
C LEU A 70 0.92 10.65 -9.74
N ARG A 71 0.58 11.28 -10.87
CA ARG A 71 0.44 10.57 -12.15
C ARG A 71 1.75 9.95 -12.62
N ARG A 72 2.85 10.74 -12.56
CA ARG A 72 4.18 10.27 -12.94
C ARG A 72 4.64 9.09 -12.08
N LEU A 73 4.41 9.14 -10.77
CA LEU A 73 4.69 8.02 -9.86
C LEU A 73 3.90 6.77 -10.26
N SER A 74 2.64 6.92 -10.69
CA SER A 74 1.79 5.80 -11.11
C SER A 74 2.28 5.16 -12.39
N GLU A 75 2.64 5.97 -13.38
CA GLU A 75 3.25 5.49 -14.63
C GLU A 75 4.57 4.76 -14.36
N GLN A 76 5.43 5.32 -13.50
CA GLN A 76 6.70 4.72 -13.11
C GLN A 76 6.53 3.38 -12.39
N LEU A 77 5.58 3.28 -11.46
CA LEU A 77 5.32 2.02 -10.75
C LEU A 77 4.68 0.96 -11.68
N ALA A 78 3.85 1.38 -12.63
CA ALA A 78 3.21 0.48 -13.58
C ALA A 78 4.18 -0.07 -14.63
N SER A 79 5.17 0.72 -15.05
CA SER A 79 6.17 0.33 -16.04
C SER A 79 7.20 -0.68 -15.51
N GLN A 80 7.35 -0.79 -14.20
CA GLN A 80 8.26 -1.76 -13.59
C GLN A 80 7.83 -3.20 -13.87
N GLU A 81 8.83 -4.06 -14.08
CA GLU A 81 8.63 -5.50 -14.29
C GLU A 81 8.21 -6.16 -12.98
N ARG A 82 7.01 -6.77 -12.99
CA ARG A 82 6.35 -7.36 -11.82
C ARG A 82 5.44 -8.50 -12.26
N PRO A 83 5.22 -9.53 -11.42
CA PRO A 83 4.25 -10.58 -11.73
C PRO A 83 2.88 -10.02 -12.10
N LEU A 84 2.25 -10.55 -13.14
CA LEU A 84 0.95 -10.07 -13.62
C LEU A 84 -0.13 -10.14 -12.52
N ALA A 85 -0.07 -11.15 -11.66
CA ALA A 85 -0.98 -11.29 -10.52
C ALA A 85 -0.85 -10.12 -9.53
N GLU A 86 0.37 -9.66 -9.24
CA GLU A 86 0.63 -8.48 -8.40
C GLU A 86 0.05 -7.22 -9.06
N LYS A 87 0.31 -7.00 -10.36
CA LYS A 87 -0.23 -5.83 -11.09
C LYS A 87 -1.75 -5.80 -11.06
N LYS A 88 -2.41 -6.93 -11.34
CA LYS A 88 -3.87 -7.06 -11.29
C LYS A 88 -4.41 -6.80 -9.88
N ALA A 89 -3.77 -7.34 -8.84
CA ALA A 89 -4.18 -7.11 -7.46
C ALA A 89 -4.03 -5.63 -7.05
N SER A 90 -2.93 -4.97 -7.42
CA SER A 90 -2.71 -3.54 -7.20
C SER A 90 -3.81 -2.69 -7.83
N ILE A 91 -4.13 -2.95 -9.10
CA ILE A 91 -5.19 -2.23 -9.84
C ILE A 91 -6.57 -2.47 -9.20
N ALA A 92 -6.89 -3.71 -8.85
CA ALA A 92 -8.15 -4.05 -8.22
C ALA A 92 -8.30 -3.35 -6.86
N ALA A 93 -7.26 -3.38 -6.02
CA ALA A 93 -7.24 -2.71 -4.73
C ALA A 93 -7.41 -1.19 -4.85
N ALA A 94 -6.71 -0.56 -5.80
CA ALA A 94 -6.90 0.85 -6.11
C ALA A 94 -8.34 1.16 -6.54
N GLY A 95 -8.93 0.33 -7.39
CA GLY A 95 -10.32 0.45 -7.84
C GLY A 95 -11.33 0.38 -6.69
N ILE A 96 -11.15 -0.56 -5.76
CA ILE A 96 -11.97 -0.68 -4.56
C ILE A 96 -11.91 0.61 -3.74
N LEU A 97 -10.71 1.11 -3.41
CA LEU A 97 -10.57 2.35 -2.65
C LEU A 97 -11.21 3.56 -3.34
N LEU A 98 -10.98 3.72 -4.64
CA LEU A 98 -11.51 4.86 -5.40
C LEU A 98 -13.03 4.84 -5.48
N ARG A 99 -13.63 3.65 -5.54
CA ARG A 99 -15.07 3.42 -5.49
C ARG A 99 -15.62 3.74 -4.11
N THR A 100 -15.05 3.16 -3.06
CA THR A 100 -15.49 3.33 -1.67
C THR A 100 -15.39 4.78 -1.20
N THR A 101 -14.48 5.57 -1.78
CA THR A 101 -14.22 6.97 -1.40
C THR A 101 -14.86 7.99 -2.36
N ARG A 102 -15.68 7.56 -3.33
CA ARG A 102 -16.22 8.42 -4.40
C ARG A 102 -17.05 9.59 -3.89
N THR A 103 -17.78 9.41 -2.78
CA THR A 103 -18.73 10.39 -2.23
C THR A 103 -18.16 11.21 -1.07
N ALA A 104 -16.87 11.06 -0.76
CA ALA A 104 -16.26 11.82 0.33
C ALA A 104 -16.30 13.33 0.05
N LEU A 105 -16.62 14.12 1.08
CA LEU A 105 -16.84 15.58 1.01
C LEU A 105 -15.59 16.38 0.60
N HIS A 106 -14.39 15.79 0.67
CA HIS A 106 -13.14 16.42 0.25
C HIS A 106 -12.32 15.49 -0.64
N GLN A 107 -12.37 15.75 -1.95
CA GLN A 107 -11.70 14.90 -2.93
C GLN A 107 -10.28 15.39 -3.28
N GLY A 108 -10.02 16.71 -3.26
CA GLY A 108 -8.67 17.27 -3.38
C GLY A 108 -7.80 16.60 -4.47
N PRO A 109 -6.53 16.26 -4.16
CA PRO A 109 -5.62 15.53 -5.05
C PRO A 109 -6.16 14.15 -5.49
N LEU A 110 -6.91 13.45 -4.64
CA LEU A 110 -7.51 12.15 -4.95
C LEU A 110 -8.59 12.26 -6.02
N GLY A 111 -9.40 13.32 -6.00
CA GLY A 111 -10.40 13.60 -7.03
C GLY A 111 -9.75 13.79 -8.40
N LYS A 112 -8.64 14.54 -8.44
CA LYS A 112 -7.88 14.74 -9.68
C LYS A 112 -7.18 13.47 -10.15
N LEU A 113 -6.63 12.67 -9.23
CA LEU A 113 -6.06 11.36 -9.54
C LEU A 113 -7.14 10.40 -10.07
N ARG A 114 -8.32 10.36 -9.43
CA ARG A 114 -9.47 9.57 -9.89
C ARG A 114 -9.89 9.95 -11.30
N ALA A 115 -10.03 11.25 -11.58
CA ALA A 115 -10.39 11.74 -12.91
C ALA A 115 -9.33 11.35 -13.97
N ALA A 116 -8.03 11.44 -13.63
CA ALA A 116 -6.96 11.02 -14.53
C ALA A 116 -7.01 9.51 -14.82
N ILE A 117 -7.26 8.68 -13.80
CA ILE A 117 -7.43 7.23 -13.95
C ILE A 117 -8.64 6.91 -14.83
N GLN A 118 -9.78 7.57 -14.60
CA GLN A 118 -11.01 7.37 -15.39
C GLN A 118 -10.83 7.79 -16.85
N ALA A 119 -9.99 8.79 -17.11
CA ALA A 119 -9.61 9.22 -18.45
C ALA A 119 -8.50 8.37 -19.09
N ASN A 120 -8.11 7.25 -18.46
CA ASN A 120 -6.97 6.41 -18.87
C ASN A 120 -5.64 7.17 -19.01
N ALA A 121 -5.49 8.30 -18.31
CA ALA A 121 -4.27 9.12 -18.36
C ALA A 121 -3.16 8.59 -17.46
N CYS A 122 -3.46 7.73 -16.50
CA CYS A 122 -2.48 7.00 -15.71
C CYS A 122 -3.09 5.71 -15.12
N PRO A 123 -2.26 4.69 -14.80
CA PRO A 123 -2.71 3.48 -14.13
C PRO A 123 -3.21 3.76 -12.70
N ALA A 124 -4.04 2.86 -12.17
CA ALA A 124 -4.52 2.90 -10.79
C ALA A 124 -3.63 1.99 -9.91
N GLU A 125 -2.56 2.52 -9.32
CA GLU A 125 -1.69 1.73 -8.45
C GLU A 125 -2.07 1.90 -6.97
N TRP A 126 -2.29 0.78 -6.29
CA TRP A 126 -2.75 0.73 -4.91
C TRP A 126 -1.90 1.56 -3.93
N PRO A 127 -0.55 1.44 -3.91
CA PRO A 127 0.28 2.22 -2.98
C PRO A 127 0.06 3.73 -3.12
N ILE A 128 -0.14 4.21 -4.35
CA ILE A 128 -0.29 5.64 -4.65
C ILE A 128 -1.67 6.13 -4.22
N VAL A 129 -2.72 5.38 -4.54
CA VAL A 129 -4.08 5.70 -4.12
C VAL A 129 -4.20 5.69 -2.60
N TRP A 130 -3.63 4.67 -1.93
CA TRP A 130 -3.60 4.57 -0.47
C TRP A 130 -2.87 5.75 0.17
N ALA A 131 -1.65 6.08 -0.29
CA ALA A 131 -0.89 7.20 0.24
C ALA A 131 -1.59 8.54 0.03
N THR A 132 -2.24 8.73 -1.12
CA THR A 132 -3.03 9.93 -1.42
C THR A 132 -4.23 10.05 -0.49
N LEU A 133 -4.94 8.95 -0.23
CA LEU A 133 -6.04 8.90 0.74
C LEU A 133 -5.57 9.23 2.14
N GLY A 134 -4.49 8.59 2.59
CA GLY A 134 -3.89 8.85 3.89
C GLY A 134 -3.59 10.33 4.08
N SER A 135 -2.96 10.98 3.09
CA SER A 135 -2.67 12.42 3.15
C SER A 135 -3.93 13.28 3.29
N ILE A 136 -4.98 13.01 2.50
CA ILE A 136 -6.21 13.82 2.51
C ILE A 136 -7.00 13.68 3.81
N TYR A 137 -7.00 12.48 4.40
CA TYR A 137 -7.61 12.22 5.70
C TYR A 137 -6.66 12.54 6.87
N GLN A 138 -5.58 13.29 6.61
CA GLN A 138 -4.60 13.76 7.60
C GLN A 138 -3.97 12.62 8.41
N LEU A 139 -3.86 11.44 7.79
CA LEU A 139 -3.11 10.32 8.33
C LEU A 139 -1.63 10.57 8.08
N GLY A 140 -0.86 10.71 9.16
CA GLY A 140 0.59 10.89 9.09
C GLY A 140 1.27 9.75 8.32
N LEU A 141 2.38 10.05 7.64
CA LEU A 141 3.10 9.09 6.79
C LEU A 141 3.46 7.78 7.53
N ALA A 142 3.83 7.87 8.82
CA ALA A 142 4.12 6.70 9.65
C ALA A 142 2.94 5.71 9.70
N ASN A 143 1.72 6.24 9.85
CA ASN A 143 0.51 5.42 9.88
C ASN A 143 0.15 4.92 8.48
N VAL A 144 0.34 5.71 7.43
CA VAL A 144 0.14 5.26 6.05
C VAL A 144 1.00 4.04 5.74
N VAL A 145 2.29 4.10 6.07
CA VAL A 145 3.22 2.98 5.86
C VAL A 145 2.88 1.81 6.79
N GLY A 146 2.60 2.08 8.06
CA GLY A 146 2.29 1.05 9.05
C GLY A 146 1.04 0.26 8.71
N GLU A 147 -0.06 0.93 8.33
CA GLU A 147 -1.30 0.26 7.94
C GLU A 147 -1.17 -0.48 6.61
N PHE A 148 -0.40 0.05 5.66
CA PHE A 148 -0.06 -0.67 4.43
C PHE A 148 0.65 -2.01 4.74
N LEU A 149 1.71 -1.97 5.56
CA LEU A 149 2.48 -3.16 5.92
C LEU A 149 1.65 -4.17 6.75
N ARG A 150 0.79 -3.70 7.65
CA ARG A 150 -0.13 -4.56 8.39
C ARG A 150 -1.13 -5.26 7.47
N LEU A 151 -1.61 -4.59 6.42
CA LEU A 151 -2.50 -5.18 5.44
C LEU A 151 -1.80 -6.24 4.59
N GLU A 152 -0.57 -5.97 4.12
CA GLU A 152 0.24 -6.98 3.41
C GLU A 152 0.51 -8.21 4.29
N TRP A 153 0.89 -8.00 5.56
CA TRP A 153 1.06 -9.10 6.52
C TRP A 153 -0.24 -9.88 6.76
N HIS A 154 -1.37 -9.17 6.83
CA HIS A 154 -2.68 -9.79 6.96
C HIS A 154 -2.97 -10.71 5.77
N PHE A 155 -2.80 -10.24 4.52
CA PHE A 155 -3.01 -11.07 3.33
C PHE A 155 -2.06 -12.28 3.28
N LEU A 156 -0.80 -12.08 3.66
CA LEU A 156 0.18 -13.17 3.73
C LEU A 156 -0.26 -14.28 4.70
N THR A 157 -0.82 -13.91 5.86
CA THR A 157 -1.04 -14.84 6.98
C THR A 157 -2.49 -15.24 7.21
N ARG A 158 -3.46 -14.66 6.49
CA ARG A 158 -4.91 -14.83 6.78
C ARG A 158 -5.41 -16.27 6.67
N GLN A 159 -4.76 -17.13 5.90
CA GLN A 159 -5.15 -18.54 5.72
C GLN A 159 -4.47 -19.46 6.75
N MET A 160 -3.48 -18.96 7.48
CA MET A 160 -2.75 -19.76 8.46
C MET A 160 -3.63 -20.03 9.68
N PRO A 161 -3.59 -21.24 10.24
CA PRO A 161 -4.43 -21.61 11.40
C PRO A 161 -4.04 -20.83 12.66
N ILE A 162 -2.74 -20.52 12.81
CA ILE A 162 -2.20 -19.69 13.87
C ILE A 162 -1.53 -18.50 13.20
N LYS A 163 -2.00 -17.29 13.49
CA LYS A 163 -1.43 -16.06 12.93
C LYS A 163 -0.06 -15.81 13.56
N PRO A 164 1.05 -15.91 12.80
CA PRO A 164 2.35 -15.58 13.35
C PRO A 164 2.43 -14.07 13.62
N SER A 165 3.24 -13.70 14.61
CA SER A 165 3.62 -12.31 14.79
C SER A 165 4.46 -11.84 13.60
N PRO A 166 4.35 -10.56 13.18
CA PRO A 166 5.27 -9.98 12.20
C PRO A 166 6.72 -10.22 12.59
N ALA A 167 7.61 -10.27 11.59
CA ALA A 167 9.03 -10.48 11.81
C ALA A 167 9.62 -9.49 12.84
N ARG A 168 10.64 -9.92 13.59
CA ARG A 168 11.34 -9.09 14.59
C ARG A 168 12.56 -8.40 13.97
N GLY A 169 13.09 -7.38 14.66
CA GLY A 169 14.31 -6.68 14.26
C GLY A 169 14.10 -5.80 13.03
N GLU A 170 15.06 -5.83 12.10
CA GLU A 170 15.06 -5.00 10.88
C GLU A 170 13.86 -5.25 9.95
N PHE A 171 13.24 -6.43 10.04
CA PHE A 171 12.07 -6.79 9.24
C PHE A 171 10.74 -6.51 9.95
N SER A 172 10.78 -5.93 11.14
CA SER A 172 9.56 -5.58 11.88
C SER A 172 8.86 -4.39 11.24
N ILE A 173 7.53 -4.38 11.29
CA ILE A 173 6.72 -3.27 10.76
C ILE A 173 7.17 -1.93 11.37
N ALA A 174 7.46 -1.89 12.67
CA ALA A 174 7.94 -0.68 13.34
C ALA A 174 9.28 -0.19 12.78
N HIS A 175 10.23 -1.10 12.51
CA HIS A 175 11.50 -0.75 11.92
C HIS A 175 11.34 -0.24 10.49
N LEU A 176 10.55 -0.93 9.66
CA LEU A 176 10.29 -0.57 8.27
C LEU A 176 9.55 0.76 8.13
N VAL A 177 8.62 1.06 9.06
CA VAL A 177 7.98 2.37 9.15
C VAL A 177 9.04 3.43 9.38
N ARG A 178 9.90 3.27 10.39
CA ARG A 178 10.97 4.24 10.69
C ARG A 178 11.89 4.46 9.49
N GLU A 179 12.33 3.38 8.85
CA GLU A 179 13.18 3.42 7.65
C GLU A 179 12.50 4.19 6.51
N ALA A 180 11.21 3.96 6.26
CA ALA A 180 10.47 4.66 5.21
C ALA A 180 10.27 6.18 5.48
N LEU A 181 10.46 6.64 6.71
CA LEU A 181 10.40 8.06 7.07
C LEU A 181 11.73 8.78 6.83
N GLU A 182 12.85 8.06 6.88
CA GLU A 182 14.19 8.64 6.72
C GLU A 182 14.37 9.20 5.30
N PRO A 183 14.84 10.45 5.11
CA PRO A 183 15.27 10.97 3.81
C PRO A 183 16.16 9.96 3.09
N LEU A 184 15.85 9.63 1.83
CA LEU A 184 16.80 8.90 1.01
C LEU A 184 18.09 9.71 1.02
N ALA A 185 19.17 9.14 1.56
CA ALA A 185 20.49 9.69 1.34
C ALA A 185 20.66 9.76 -0.18
N LEU A 186 20.96 10.95 -0.70
CA LEU A 186 21.27 11.15 -2.11
C LEU A 186 22.39 10.15 -2.48
N GLN A 187 22.04 9.13 -3.25
CA GLN A 187 23.00 8.26 -3.93
C GLN A 187 23.03 8.69 -5.39
#